data_AF-A0A7C5G095-F1
#
_entry.id   AF-A0A7C5G095-F1
#
_cell.length_a   1.000
_cell.length_b   1.000
_cell.length_c   1.000
_cell.angle_alpha   90.00
_cell.angle_beta   90.00
_cell.angle_gamma   90.00
#
_symmetry.space_group_name_H-M   'P 1'
#
loop_
_entity.id
_entity.type
_entity.pdbx_description
1 polymer ?
#
loop_
_entity_poly.entity_id
_entity_poly.type
_entity_poly.pdbx_seq_one_letter_code
_entity_poly.pdbx_strand_id
1 'polypeptide(L)'
;MTNHRMLLLILALAALLAAAGSTFGLQLGQPYNFPNINTKDYIQYADFQMNQGWENNKLAWFICTDTSDPVMACSTRPEGEFCEGLNFAPRLASLANQVAVLYVITNLNQGPVFSAMPGDSGYSGLWEIVYVTYKTGALKHYVTNDSPYDALTNPTGLPPASDADYTTTGRAGIPIVVKYPIVAIGTLGGPWKRVALGDYRIPQGKVDEATYTSTKTIWLPYWFAYCRNPITKRIDVRRFIVPDVFDPPGLPPADQLAPKLGANVAPGLGLIQFADTQDFFWQIGPQPTNQYPIFHACPVSIRDLEQCENFDYDYTPVADFDVLQRNVPLLPAGTVINNEPTLINLIFMGRLSLIRDTQVIDAPILPETKRG
;
A
#
# COMPACT_ATOMS: atom_id res chain seq x y z
N MET A 1 61.48 -31.27 5.01
CA MET A 1 60.07 -31.57 4.65
C MET A 1 59.07 -30.66 5.39
N THR A 2 59.34 -29.35 5.48
CA THR A 2 58.56 -28.42 6.34
C THR A 2 57.92 -27.25 5.58
N ASN A 3 58.29 -27.00 4.32
CA ASN A 3 57.78 -25.82 3.58
C ASN A 3 56.48 -26.04 2.78
N HIS A 4 56.09 -27.28 2.49
CA HIS A 4 54.85 -27.54 1.74
C HIS A 4 53.58 -27.45 2.61
N ARG A 5 53.66 -27.79 3.90
CA ARG A 5 52.51 -27.70 4.81
C ARG A 5 52.16 -26.26 5.17
N MET A 6 53.14 -25.37 5.24
CA MET A 6 52.93 -23.94 5.52
C MET A 6 52.32 -23.21 4.32
N LEU A 7 52.72 -23.56 3.08
CA LEU A 7 52.14 -22.99 1.86
C LEU A 7 50.66 -23.40 1.67
N LEU A 8 50.32 -24.66 1.96
CA LEU A 8 48.94 -25.14 1.94
C LEU A 8 48.06 -24.48 3.00
N LEU A 9 48.60 -24.21 4.20
CA LEU A 9 47.86 -23.51 5.25
C LEU A 9 47.60 -22.04 4.89
N ILE A 10 48.57 -21.36 4.28
CA ILE A 10 48.43 -19.96 3.84
C ILE A 10 47.44 -19.87 2.66
N LEU A 11 47.46 -20.83 1.73
CA LEU A 11 46.48 -20.88 0.63
C LEU A 11 45.06 -21.21 1.12
N ALA A 12 44.93 -22.11 2.10
CA ALA A 12 43.62 -22.40 2.72
C ALA A 12 43.08 -21.20 3.51
N LEU A 13 43.94 -20.48 4.25
CA LEU A 13 43.55 -19.26 4.98
C LEU A 13 43.21 -18.11 4.04
N ALA A 14 43.92 -17.96 2.92
CA ALA A 14 43.61 -16.99 1.87
C ALA A 14 42.30 -17.33 1.14
N ALA A 15 42.00 -18.61 0.91
CA ALA A 15 40.73 -19.05 0.35
C ALA A 15 39.55 -18.85 1.32
N LEU A 16 39.75 -19.06 2.63
CA LEU A 16 38.74 -18.76 3.64
C LEU A 16 38.52 -17.25 3.82
N LEU A 17 39.57 -16.43 3.73
CA LEU A 17 39.45 -14.97 3.79
C LEU A 17 38.84 -14.39 2.50
N ALA A 18 39.07 -15.00 1.34
CA ALA A 18 38.41 -14.65 0.09
C ALA A 18 36.93 -15.08 0.05
N ALA A 19 36.57 -16.19 0.72
CA ALA A 19 35.17 -16.62 0.87
C ALA A 19 34.39 -15.82 1.93
N ALA A 20 35.08 -15.23 2.92
CA ALA A 20 34.50 -14.32 3.89
C ALA A 20 34.37 -12.88 3.37
N GLY A 21 34.97 -12.59 2.21
CA GLY A 21 34.82 -11.33 1.47
C GLY A 21 33.55 -11.28 0.61
N SER A 22 32.43 -11.84 1.08
CA SER A 22 31.15 -11.32 0.62
C SER A 22 31.01 -9.96 1.30
N THR A 23 31.46 -8.91 0.61
CA THR A 23 30.84 -7.61 0.80
C THR A 23 29.36 -7.80 0.46
N PHE A 24 28.57 -8.21 1.44
CA PHE A 24 27.21 -7.73 1.60
C PHE A 24 27.31 -6.22 1.85
N GLY A 25 27.81 -5.50 0.84
CA GLY A 25 27.25 -4.21 0.54
C GLY A 25 25.80 -4.51 0.25
N LEU A 26 24.98 -4.45 1.30
CA LEU A 26 23.58 -4.11 1.18
C LEU A 26 23.60 -2.81 0.37
N GLN A 27 23.54 -2.98 -0.94
CA GLN A 27 23.28 -1.92 -1.88
C GLN A 27 21.89 -1.47 -1.46
N LEU A 28 21.84 -0.45 -0.60
CA LEU A 28 20.63 0.25 -0.22
C LEU A 28 19.88 0.46 -1.52
N GLY A 29 18.73 -0.19 -1.63
CA GLY A 29 18.03 -0.37 -2.88
C GLY A 29 17.86 0.99 -3.53
N GLN A 30 18.65 1.25 -4.58
CA GLN A 30 18.15 2.04 -5.69
C GLN A 30 16.77 1.43 -5.95
N PRO A 31 15.68 2.19 -5.87
CA PRO A 31 14.38 1.64 -6.20
C PRO A 31 14.56 0.98 -7.55
N TYR A 32 14.19 -0.31 -7.61
CA TYR A 32 14.07 -0.93 -8.91
C TYR A 32 13.01 -0.09 -9.59
N ASN A 33 13.44 0.82 -10.48
CA ASN A 33 12.52 1.46 -11.40
C ASN A 33 11.62 0.34 -11.90
N PHE A 34 10.29 0.52 -11.88
CA PHE A 34 9.40 -0.33 -12.68
C PHE A 34 10.14 -0.63 -13.97
N PRO A 35 10.59 -1.86 -14.22
CA PRO A 35 11.58 -2.05 -15.25
C PRO A 35 10.94 -1.62 -16.57
N ASN A 36 11.38 -0.48 -17.13
CA ASN A 36 10.85 0.22 -18.30
C ASN A 36 9.80 1.34 -18.13
N ILE A 37 9.50 1.87 -16.94
CA ILE A 37 8.99 3.26 -16.90
C ILE A 37 10.20 4.13 -17.25
N ASN A 38 10.14 4.74 -18.45
CA ASN A 38 11.14 5.59 -19.10
C ASN A 38 12.41 5.84 -18.26
N THR A 39 13.56 5.33 -18.69
CA THR A 39 14.83 5.44 -17.96
C THR A 39 15.30 6.89 -17.70
N LYS A 40 14.64 7.88 -18.30
CA LYS A 40 14.84 9.32 -18.03
C LYS A 40 13.93 9.89 -16.94
N ASP A 41 12.89 9.18 -16.54
CA ASP A 41 12.01 9.59 -15.47
C ASP A 41 12.71 9.24 -14.15
N TYR A 42 13.31 10.25 -13.53
CA TYR A 42 13.79 10.16 -12.17
C TYR A 42 12.64 9.69 -11.27
N ILE A 43 12.92 8.81 -10.31
CA ILE A 43 11.94 8.38 -9.30
C ILE A 43 11.42 9.64 -8.60
N GLN A 44 10.12 9.87 -8.73
CA GLN A 44 9.45 11.02 -8.14
C GLN A 44 8.85 10.58 -6.80
N TYR A 45 8.85 11.50 -5.85
CA TYR A 45 8.36 11.23 -4.49
C TYR A 45 7.21 12.16 -4.14
N ALA A 46 6.22 11.64 -3.45
CA ALA A 46 5.14 12.40 -2.84
C ALA A 46 5.25 12.27 -1.32
N ASP A 47 4.97 13.35 -0.61
CA ASP A 47 4.91 13.37 0.84
C ASP A 47 3.55 12.88 1.34
N PHE A 48 3.57 12.15 2.45
CA PHE A 48 2.40 11.66 3.14
C PHE A 48 2.54 11.92 4.62
N GLN A 49 1.46 12.36 5.24
CA GLN A 49 1.37 12.39 6.69
C GLN A 49 1.12 10.97 7.21
N MET A 50 2.05 10.46 7.99
CA MET A 50 1.87 9.25 8.78
C MET A 50 1.10 9.56 10.05
N ASN A 51 0.14 8.69 10.33
CA ASN A 51 -0.60 8.64 11.56
C ASN A 51 -0.06 7.50 12.44
N GLN A 52 -0.26 7.66 13.74
CA GLN A 52 0.14 6.68 14.73
C GLN A 52 -1.07 5.82 15.13
N GLY A 53 -0.87 4.51 15.19
CA GLY A 53 -1.77 3.53 15.77
C GLY A 53 -0.99 2.47 16.54
N TRP A 54 -1.61 1.32 16.75
CA TRP A 54 -1.05 0.21 17.52
C TRP A 54 -1.26 -1.12 16.82
N GLU A 55 -0.28 -2.00 16.90
CA GLU A 55 -0.38 -3.40 16.51
C GLU A 55 0.37 -4.20 17.56
N ASN A 56 -0.32 -5.13 18.23
CA ASN A 56 0.25 -6.02 19.25
C ASN A 56 1.27 -5.35 20.22
N ASN A 57 0.86 -4.24 20.85
CA ASN A 57 1.65 -3.43 21.78
C ASN A 57 2.86 -2.68 21.18
N LYS A 58 2.99 -2.68 19.86
CA LYS A 58 3.96 -1.87 19.10
C LYS A 58 3.24 -0.70 18.44
N LEU A 59 3.99 0.39 18.22
CA LEU A 59 3.50 1.50 17.41
C LEU A 59 3.33 1.04 15.96
N ALA A 60 2.22 1.36 15.34
CA ALA A 60 2.03 1.21 13.90
C ALA A 60 1.99 2.61 13.27
N TRP A 61 2.79 2.82 12.23
CA TRP A 61 2.77 4.04 11.44
C TRP A 61 2.10 3.73 10.12
N PHE A 62 1.05 4.48 9.80
CA PHE A 62 0.24 4.23 8.61
C PHE A 62 -0.07 5.51 7.87
N ILE A 63 -0.32 5.39 6.57
CA ILE A 63 -0.88 6.48 5.76
C ILE A 63 -2.35 6.20 5.50
N CYS A 64 -3.12 7.23 5.19
CA CYS A 64 -4.51 7.05 4.82
C CYS A 64 -4.74 7.51 3.39
N THR A 65 -5.42 6.68 2.58
CA THR A 65 -5.59 6.98 1.16
C THR A 65 -7.06 6.93 0.72
N ASP A 66 -7.82 5.91 1.10
CA ASP A 66 -9.17 5.68 0.58
C ASP A 66 -10.13 5.18 1.68
N THR A 67 -11.43 5.40 1.47
CA THR A 67 -12.50 4.92 2.36
C THR A 67 -13.78 4.63 1.58
N SER A 68 -14.53 3.61 2.02
CA SER A 68 -15.87 3.31 1.50
C SER A 68 -16.97 4.23 2.04
N ASP A 69 -16.67 5.08 3.03
CA ASP A 69 -17.63 5.98 3.65
C ASP A 69 -17.50 7.41 3.10
N PRO A 70 -18.57 7.98 2.52
CA PRO A 70 -18.48 9.29 1.86
C PRO A 70 -18.30 10.44 2.88
N VAL A 71 -18.77 10.27 4.12
CA VAL A 71 -18.62 11.30 5.16
C VAL A 71 -17.16 11.38 5.60
N MET A 72 -16.52 10.23 5.80
CA MET A 72 -15.10 10.12 6.10
C MET A 72 -14.23 10.61 4.95
N ALA A 73 -14.60 10.33 3.69
CA ALA A 73 -13.89 10.84 2.52
C ALA A 73 -13.87 12.38 2.48
N CYS A 74 -14.93 13.00 2.99
CA CYS A 74 -15.15 14.43 2.93
C CYS A 74 -14.79 15.23 4.17
N SER A 75 -14.45 14.53 5.22
CA SER A 75 -14.02 15.15 6.44
C SER A 75 -12.71 15.94 6.22
N THR A 76 -12.71 17.18 6.71
CA THR A 76 -11.51 18.02 6.82
C THR A 76 -10.86 17.88 8.21
N ARG A 77 -11.05 16.74 8.90
CA ARG A 77 -10.83 16.45 10.34
C ARG A 77 -11.77 17.16 11.32
N PRO A 78 -12.95 16.61 11.65
CA PRO A 78 -13.57 16.86 12.94
C PRO A 78 -12.73 16.21 14.06
N GLU A 79 -12.97 16.63 15.29
CA GLU A 79 -12.34 16.06 16.48
C GLU A 79 -12.47 14.52 16.51
N GLY A 80 -11.35 13.81 16.58
CA GLY A 80 -11.29 12.34 16.64
C GLY A 80 -10.97 11.63 15.33
N GLU A 81 -10.80 12.36 14.21
CA GLU A 81 -10.39 11.77 12.94
C GLU A 81 -8.88 11.90 12.66
N PHE A 82 -8.27 10.81 12.20
CA PHE A 82 -6.82 10.71 12.01
C PHE A 82 -6.37 11.18 10.61
N CYS A 83 -7.26 11.11 9.61
CA CYS A 83 -6.92 11.24 8.20
C CYS A 83 -7.59 12.46 7.56
N GLU A 84 -6.90 13.13 6.64
CA GLU A 84 -7.48 14.21 5.81
C GLU A 84 -7.38 13.81 4.33
N GLY A 85 -8.37 14.21 3.54
CA GLY A 85 -8.27 14.17 2.07
C GLY A 85 -8.26 12.75 1.49
N LEU A 86 -9.03 11.84 2.09
CA LEU A 86 -9.23 10.49 1.57
C LEU A 86 -10.00 10.50 0.25
N ASN A 87 -9.67 9.59 -0.65
CA ASN A 87 -10.54 9.28 -1.78
C ASN A 87 -11.75 8.48 -1.31
N PHE A 88 -12.91 8.74 -1.91
CA PHE A 88 -14.06 7.86 -1.76
C PHE A 88 -13.93 6.66 -2.71
N ALA A 89 -13.94 5.45 -2.19
CA ALA A 89 -13.85 4.19 -2.94
C ALA A 89 -15.00 3.26 -2.50
N PRO A 90 -16.22 3.44 -3.03
CA PRO A 90 -17.41 2.78 -2.53
C PRO A 90 -17.36 1.25 -2.62
N ARG A 91 -16.66 0.71 -3.62
CA ARG A 91 -16.47 -0.75 -3.77
C ARG A 91 -15.74 -1.37 -2.60
N LEU A 92 -14.97 -0.61 -1.83
CA LEU A 92 -14.34 -1.15 -0.63
C LEU A 92 -15.38 -1.71 0.37
N ALA A 93 -16.62 -1.21 0.39
CA ALA A 93 -17.66 -1.72 1.29
C ALA A 93 -17.99 -3.21 1.05
N SER A 94 -17.81 -3.75 -0.16
CA SER A 94 -18.05 -5.18 -0.44
C SER A 94 -17.00 -6.08 0.21
N LEU A 95 -15.86 -5.52 0.60
CA LEU A 95 -14.77 -6.25 1.25
C LEU A 95 -14.98 -6.43 2.76
N ALA A 96 -16.08 -5.95 3.32
CA ALA A 96 -16.42 -6.20 4.70
C ALA A 96 -16.48 -7.72 4.98
N ASN A 97 -15.94 -8.15 6.11
CA ASN A 97 -15.71 -9.54 6.49
C ASN A 97 -14.71 -10.33 5.62
N GLN A 98 -14.10 -9.70 4.60
CA GLN A 98 -13.04 -10.30 3.78
C GLN A 98 -11.63 -9.80 4.16
N VAL A 99 -11.55 -8.69 4.90
CA VAL A 99 -10.30 -8.03 5.29
C VAL A 99 -10.11 -8.05 6.80
N ALA A 100 -8.89 -7.76 7.25
CA ALA A 100 -8.56 -7.61 8.66
C ALA A 100 -9.34 -6.45 9.32
N VAL A 101 -9.37 -6.44 10.65
CA VAL A 101 -10.13 -5.46 11.42
C VAL A 101 -9.23 -4.34 11.92
N LEU A 102 -9.73 -3.12 11.86
CA LEU A 102 -9.17 -1.93 12.51
C LEU A 102 -10.12 -1.46 13.61
N TYR A 103 -9.66 -1.48 14.85
CA TYR A 103 -10.45 -0.98 15.97
C TYR A 103 -10.20 0.52 16.17
N VAL A 104 -11.26 1.31 16.14
CA VAL A 104 -11.22 2.76 16.39
C VAL A 104 -11.89 3.05 17.73
N ILE A 105 -11.12 3.52 18.70
CA ILE A 105 -11.63 3.77 20.05
C ILE A 105 -12.11 5.23 20.14
N THR A 106 -13.43 5.45 20.14
CA THR A 106 -14.04 6.75 19.85
C THR A 106 -14.05 7.74 21.02
N ASN A 107 -14.01 7.24 22.26
CA ASN A 107 -14.12 8.05 23.48
C ASN A 107 -12.86 8.00 24.35
N LEU A 108 -11.72 7.77 23.70
CA LEU A 108 -10.35 7.90 24.18
C LEU A 108 -9.49 8.55 23.09
N ASN A 109 -8.58 9.44 23.48
CA ASN A 109 -7.64 10.05 22.53
C ASN A 109 -6.46 9.11 22.28
N GLN A 110 -6.63 8.17 21.36
CA GLN A 110 -5.57 7.26 20.89
C GLN A 110 -5.74 6.93 19.42
N GLY A 111 -4.66 6.49 18.79
CA GLY A 111 -4.70 5.94 17.43
C GLY A 111 -5.46 4.61 17.35
N PRO A 112 -5.76 4.13 16.13
CA PRO A 112 -6.48 2.89 15.96
C PRO A 112 -5.60 1.67 16.27
N VAL A 113 -6.23 0.51 16.45
CA VAL A 113 -5.57 -0.77 16.73
C VAL A 113 -5.76 -1.73 15.57
N PHE A 114 -4.67 -2.12 14.93
CA PHE A 114 -4.63 -3.02 13.79
C PHE A 114 -4.59 -4.48 14.26
N SER A 115 -5.37 -5.35 13.63
CA SER A 115 -5.40 -6.80 13.93
C SER A 115 -4.40 -7.64 13.12
N ALA A 116 -3.56 -7.01 12.31
CA ALA A 116 -2.56 -7.67 11.46
C ALA A 116 -1.40 -6.71 11.15
N MET A 117 -0.25 -7.24 10.79
CA MET A 117 0.90 -6.46 10.31
C MET A 117 1.36 -6.92 8.91
N PRO A 118 2.11 -6.07 8.17
CA PRO A 118 2.70 -6.46 6.90
C PRO A 118 3.40 -7.83 6.95
N GLY A 119 3.10 -8.69 5.99
CA GLY A 119 3.59 -10.07 5.91
C GLY A 119 2.70 -11.12 6.58
N ASP A 120 1.77 -10.74 7.46
CA ASP A 120 0.79 -11.68 8.01
C ASP A 120 -0.21 -12.14 6.95
N SER A 121 -0.75 -13.35 7.11
CA SER A 121 -1.70 -13.94 6.14
C SER A 121 -2.97 -13.10 5.93
N GLY A 122 -3.41 -12.37 6.96
CA GLY A 122 -4.59 -11.51 6.89
C GLY A 122 -4.31 -10.05 6.47
N TYR A 123 -3.05 -9.65 6.32
CA TYR A 123 -2.72 -8.26 6.03
C TYR A 123 -2.87 -7.94 4.53
N SER A 124 -3.69 -6.94 4.23
CA SER A 124 -3.94 -6.40 2.88
C SER A 124 -3.74 -4.88 2.79
N GLY A 125 -3.45 -4.21 3.92
CA GLY A 125 -3.54 -2.76 4.09
C GLY A 125 -4.96 -2.19 3.98
N LEU A 126 -5.96 -3.04 3.75
CA LEU A 126 -7.38 -2.72 3.83
C LEU A 126 -7.93 -3.19 5.17
N TRP A 127 -8.89 -2.44 5.70
CA TRP A 127 -9.40 -2.70 7.03
C TRP A 127 -10.89 -2.47 7.11
N GLU A 128 -11.62 -3.41 7.71
CA GLU A 128 -12.96 -3.15 8.19
C GLU A 128 -12.87 -2.42 9.53
N ILE A 129 -13.55 -1.27 9.64
CA ILE A 129 -13.55 -0.49 10.87
C ILE A 129 -14.56 -1.07 11.87
N VAL A 130 -14.08 -1.27 13.09
CA VAL A 130 -14.92 -1.54 14.26
C VAL A 130 -14.73 -0.42 15.26
N TYR A 131 -15.76 0.40 15.43
CA TYR A 131 -15.79 1.43 16.46
C TYR A 131 -16.05 0.80 17.83
N VAL A 132 -15.20 1.13 18.79
CA VAL A 132 -15.30 0.68 20.18
C VAL A 132 -15.52 1.89 21.07
N THR A 133 -16.65 1.91 21.77
CA THR A 133 -17.04 3.02 22.64
C THR A 133 -17.25 2.49 24.05
N TYR A 134 -16.43 2.92 25.01
CA TYR A 134 -16.64 2.53 26.42
C TYR A 134 -18.00 3.03 26.93
N LYS A 135 -18.74 2.17 27.62
CA LYS A 135 -20.02 2.49 28.27
C LYS A 135 -19.80 3.43 29.46
N THR A 136 -20.84 4.17 29.82
CA THR A 136 -20.82 5.03 31.00
C THR A 136 -20.53 4.22 32.27
N GLY A 137 -19.54 4.64 33.05
CA GLY A 137 -19.15 3.98 34.30
C GLY A 137 -18.16 2.82 34.15
N ALA A 138 -17.85 2.38 32.93
CA ALA A 138 -16.80 1.39 32.69
C ALA A 138 -15.40 1.99 32.95
N LEU A 139 -14.46 1.14 33.41
CA LEU A 139 -13.06 1.53 33.55
C LEU A 139 -12.44 1.66 32.16
N LYS A 140 -12.06 2.89 31.79
CA LYS A 140 -11.38 3.14 30.52
C LYS A 140 -9.89 2.85 30.61
N HIS A 141 -9.33 2.25 29.58
CA HIS A 141 -7.89 2.00 29.44
C HIS A 141 -7.44 2.17 27.98
N TYR A 142 -6.14 2.39 27.77
CA TYR A 142 -5.60 2.42 26.41
C TYR A 142 -5.61 1.02 25.81
N VAL A 143 -5.95 0.92 24.53
CA VAL A 143 -6.00 -0.34 23.80
C VAL A 143 -4.85 -0.34 22.82
N THR A 144 -3.97 -1.34 22.91
CA THR A 144 -2.76 -1.42 22.08
C THR A 144 -2.62 -2.76 21.36
N ASN A 145 -3.57 -3.67 21.56
CA ASN A 145 -3.68 -4.95 20.85
C ASN A 145 -5.16 -5.36 20.75
N ASP A 146 -5.45 -6.29 19.85
CA ASP A 146 -6.79 -6.80 19.57
C ASP A 146 -7.17 -8.02 20.42
N SER A 147 -6.31 -8.45 21.34
CA SER A 147 -6.62 -9.53 22.28
C SER A 147 -7.52 -9.02 23.41
N PRO A 148 -8.38 -9.87 24.03
CA PRO A 148 -9.24 -9.45 25.12
C PRO A 148 -8.48 -8.87 26.32
N TYR A 149 -9.07 -7.87 26.97
CA TYR A 149 -8.56 -7.27 28.19
C TYR A 149 -8.51 -8.30 29.32
N ASP A 150 -7.37 -8.33 30.00
CA ASP A 150 -7.17 -9.04 31.25
C ASP A 150 -6.30 -8.18 32.17
N ALA A 151 -6.80 -7.85 33.36
CA ALA A 151 -6.14 -6.88 34.24
C ALA A 151 -4.72 -7.28 34.68
N LEU A 152 -4.37 -8.57 34.62
CA LEU A 152 -3.09 -9.09 35.08
C LEU A 152 -2.11 -9.36 33.93
N THR A 153 -2.63 -9.86 32.81
CA THR A 153 -1.84 -10.40 31.70
C THR A 153 -1.96 -9.60 30.41
N ASN A 154 -3.06 -8.87 30.21
CA ASN A 154 -3.28 -8.02 29.04
C ASN A 154 -4.06 -6.74 29.40
N PRO A 155 -3.48 -5.83 30.20
CA PRO A 155 -4.18 -4.64 30.69
C PRO A 155 -4.46 -3.59 29.59
N THR A 156 -3.98 -3.83 28.37
CA THR A 156 -4.18 -2.96 27.20
C THR A 156 -4.91 -3.67 26.06
N GLY A 157 -5.59 -4.78 26.36
CA GLY A 157 -6.46 -5.49 25.40
C GLY A 157 -7.80 -4.81 25.16
N LEU A 158 -8.58 -5.34 24.22
CA LEU A 158 -9.94 -4.86 23.93
C LEU A 158 -10.86 -5.05 25.16
N PRO A 159 -11.67 -4.03 25.52
CA PRO A 159 -12.62 -4.17 26.62
C PRO A 159 -13.64 -5.29 26.36
N PRO A 160 -14.22 -5.93 27.38
CA PRO A 160 -15.32 -6.86 27.16
C PRO A 160 -16.59 -6.12 26.70
N ALA A 161 -17.52 -6.83 26.05
CA ALA A 161 -18.80 -6.27 25.60
C ALA A 161 -19.71 -5.75 26.75
N SER A 162 -19.43 -6.13 28.00
CA SER A 162 -20.08 -5.54 29.18
C SER A 162 -19.67 -4.08 29.39
N ASP A 163 -18.50 -3.69 28.91
CA ASP A 163 -17.82 -2.44 29.24
C ASP A 163 -17.73 -1.50 28.04
N ALA A 164 -17.93 -2.01 26.82
CA ALA A 164 -17.93 -1.22 25.60
C ALA A 164 -18.98 -1.70 24.59
N ASP A 165 -19.43 -0.76 23.75
CA ASP A 165 -20.25 -1.02 22.57
C ASP A 165 -19.34 -1.14 21.33
N TYR A 166 -19.65 -2.11 20.49
CA TYR A 166 -18.95 -2.43 19.25
C TYR A 166 -19.88 -2.17 18.07
N THR A 167 -19.43 -1.35 17.13
CA THR A 167 -20.22 -0.98 15.94
C THR A 167 -19.35 -1.07 14.69
N THR A 168 -19.81 -1.84 13.70
CA THR A 168 -19.08 -2.07 12.44
C THR A 168 -19.58 -1.19 11.30
N THR A 169 -20.69 -0.49 11.50
CA THR A 169 -21.37 0.28 10.47
C THR A 169 -21.21 1.78 10.67
N GLY A 170 -21.06 2.51 9.56
CA GLY A 170 -21.15 3.97 9.54
C GLY A 170 -22.57 4.50 9.71
N ARG A 171 -22.75 5.81 9.49
CA ARG A 171 -24.07 6.48 9.61
C ARG A 171 -25.15 5.88 8.72
N ALA A 172 -24.78 5.30 7.59
CA ALA A 172 -25.70 4.67 6.64
C ALA A 172 -26.07 3.22 7.01
N GLY A 173 -25.55 2.67 8.11
CA GLY A 173 -25.74 1.25 8.45
C GLY A 173 -24.94 0.30 7.56
N ILE A 174 -23.98 0.82 6.78
CA ILE A 174 -23.10 0.07 5.88
C ILE A 174 -21.74 -0.11 6.56
N PRO A 175 -21.12 -1.29 6.49
CA PRO A 175 -19.75 -1.48 6.93
C PRO A 175 -18.79 -0.46 6.30
N ILE A 176 -17.86 0.05 7.10
CA ILE A 176 -16.83 0.95 6.60
C ILE A 176 -15.56 0.14 6.38
N VAL A 177 -15.05 0.18 5.15
CA VAL A 177 -13.74 -0.36 4.81
C VAL A 177 -12.84 0.79 4.37
N VAL A 178 -11.63 0.81 4.93
CA VAL A 178 -10.63 1.85 4.67
C VAL A 178 -9.34 1.26 4.14
N LYS A 179 -8.60 2.06 3.39
CA LYS A 179 -7.27 1.72 2.91
C LYS A 179 -6.21 2.50 3.69
N TYR A 180 -5.71 1.87 4.75
CA TYR A 180 -4.69 2.43 5.66
C TYR A 180 -3.42 1.55 5.68
N PRO A 181 -2.56 1.62 4.64
CA PRO A 181 -1.32 0.87 4.60
C PRO A 181 -0.42 1.18 5.79
N ILE A 182 0.06 0.14 6.48
CA ILE A 182 1.08 0.27 7.52
C ILE A 182 2.44 0.42 6.83
N VAL A 183 3.08 1.57 7.01
CA VAL A 183 4.38 1.87 6.40
C VAL A 183 5.56 1.52 7.33
N ALA A 184 5.31 1.39 8.64
CA ALA A 184 6.29 0.90 9.60
C ALA A 184 5.64 0.34 10.88
N ILE A 185 6.30 -0.65 11.49
CA ILE A 185 5.99 -1.14 12.85
C ILE A 185 7.14 -0.77 13.80
N GLY A 186 6.78 -0.44 15.02
CA GLY A 186 7.67 -0.06 16.12
C GLY A 186 8.17 1.37 16.05
N THR A 187 9.35 1.59 16.64
CA THR A 187 9.98 2.91 16.59
C THR A 187 10.46 3.20 15.18
N LEU A 188 10.12 4.39 14.66
CA LEU A 188 10.76 4.89 13.45
C LEU A 188 12.21 5.20 13.77
N GLY A 189 13.11 4.52 13.07
CA GLY A 189 14.50 4.95 12.95
C GLY A 189 14.63 5.78 11.69
N GLY A 190 15.57 6.72 11.67
CA GLY A 190 15.91 7.43 10.44
C GLY A 190 16.22 6.45 9.29
N PRO A 191 16.19 6.92 8.03
CA PRO A 191 16.35 6.09 6.83
C PRO A 191 17.65 5.26 6.78
N TRP A 192 18.59 5.52 7.70
CA TRP A 192 19.89 4.86 7.82
C TRP A 192 19.99 3.87 9.00
N LYS A 193 19.00 3.82 9.89
CA LYS A 193 19.00 2.87 11.01
C LYS A 193 18.58 1.50 10.48
N ARG A 194 19.48 0.53 10.57
CA ARG A 194 19.14 -0.89 10.32
C ARG A 194 17.88 -1.22 11.10
N VAL A 195 16.90 -1.72 10.38
CA VAL A 195 15.69 -2.27 10.98
C VAL A 195 16.09 -3.58 11.64
N ALA A 196 15.66 -3.81 12.89
CA ALA A 196 15.92 -5.09 13.54
C ALA A 196 15.29 -6.21 12.73
N LEU A 197 15.88 -7.41 12.77
CA LEU A 197 15.31 -8.56 12.09
C LEU A 197 13.90 -8.81 12.64
N GLY A 198 12.86 -8.69 11.81
CA GLY A 198 11.45 -8.82 12.21
C GLY A 198 10.71 -7.51 12.50
N ASP A 199 11.39 -6.36 12.49
CA ASP A 199 10.72 -5.07 12.40
C ASP A 199 10.53 -4.74 10.91
N TYR A 200 9.33 -4.34 10.50
CA TYR A 200 8.99 -4.06 9.12
C TYR A 200 8.93 -2.55 8.86
N ARG A 201 9.51 -2.10 7.74
CA ARG A 201 9.41 -0.71 7.23
C ARG A 201 9.38 -0.73 5.72
N ILE A 202 8.61 0.16 5.10
CA ILE A 202 8.75 0.49 3.68
C ILE A 202 10.18 1.02 3.48
N PRO A 203 11.08 0.26 2.83
CA PRO A 203 12.51 0.56 2.83
C PRO A 203 12.87 1.77 1.95
N GLN A 204 11.93 2.26 1.15
CA GLN A 204 12.11 3.41 0.25
C GLN A 204 11.57 4.72 0.84
N GLY A 205 10.89 4.65 1.98
CA GLY A 205 10.37 5.82 2.67
C GLY A 205 11.47 6.63 3.34
N LYS A 206 11.61 7.90 2.97
CA LYS A 206 12.39 8.86 3.77
C LYS A 206 11.46 9.48 4.82
N VAL A 207 11.92 9.62 6.06
CA VAL A 207 11.14 10.28 7.13
C VAL A 207 11.68 11.70 7.33
N ASP A 208 10.79 12.68 7.49
CA ASP A 208 11.18 14.01 7.96
C ASP A 208 11.36 13.98 9.49
N GLU A 209 12.61 14.08 9.94
CA GLU A 209 12.91 14.11 11.37
C GLU A 209 12.69 15.50 12.00
N ALA A 210 12.45 16.56 11.22
CA ALA A 210 12.28 17.90 11.78
C ALA A 210 10.95 18.09 12.52
N THR A 211 9.94 17.26 12.23
CA THR A 211 8.59 17.31 12.81
C THR A 211 8.38 16.20 13.84
N TYR A 212 8.98 16.35 15.03
CA TYR A 212 8.70 15.48 16.18
C TYR A 212 7.35 15.80 16.83
N THR A 213 6.26 15.61 16.08
CA THR A 213 4.89 15.65 16.61
C THR A 213 4.29 14.24 16.68
N SER A 214 3.03 14.12 17.11
CA SER A 214 2.23 12.87 16.99
C SER A 214 2.01 12.44 15.53
N THR A 215 2.38 13.29 14.57
CA THR A 215 2.35 13.00 13.14
C THR A 215 3.74 13.22 12.55
N LYS A 216 4.06 12.45 11.51
CA LYS A 216 5.38 12.46 10.86
C LYS A 216 5.19 12.44 9.35
N THR A 217 6.09 13.02 8.60
CA THR A 217 6.02 12.98 7.13
C THR A 217 6.91 11.86 6.59
N ILE A 218 6.38 11.07 5.65
CA ILE A 218 7.12 10.09 4.86
C ILE A 218 7.07 10.46 3.38
N TRP A 219 8.15 10.22 2.64
CA TRP A 219 8.17 10.36 1.19
C TRP A 219 8.14 8.99 0.53
N LEU A 220 7.10 8.72 -0.25
CA LEU A 220 6.94 7.48 -1.01
C LEU A 220 7.12 7.73 -2.51
N PRO A 221 7.68 6.77 -3.26
CA PRO A 221 7.74 6.87 -4.70
C PRO A 221 6.33 6.87 -5.28
N TYR A 222 6.11 7.64 -6.34
CA TYR A 222 4.90 7.58 -7.14
C TYR A 222 5.21 7.42 -8.62
N TRP A 223 4.21 6.98 -9.36
CA TRP A 223 4.26 6.82 -10.81
C TRP A 223 3.06 7.49 -11.46
N PHE A 224 3.14 7.69 -12.77
CA PHE A 224 2.03 8.20 -13.57
C PHE A 224 1.27 7.06 -14.20
N ALA A 225 -0.05 7.17 -14.26
CA ALA A 225 -0.93 6.28 -15.00
C ALA A 225 -1.97 7.08 -15.79
N TYR A 226 -2.40 6.51 -16.91
CA TYR A 226 -3.61 6.93 -17.58
C TYR A 226 -4.82 6.45 -16.81
N CYS A 227 -5.75 7.37 -16.60
CA CYS A 227 -6.95 7.12 -15.84
C CYS A 227 -8.12 7.81 -16.55
N ARG A 228 -9.23 7.10 -16.75
CA ARG A 228 -10.41 7.65 -17.42
C ARG A 228 -11.45 8.11 -16.41
N ASN A 229 -11.81 9.39 -16.44
CA ASN A 229 -12.93 9.89 -15.66
C ASN A 229 -14.24 9.19 -16.09
N PRO A 230 -14.99 8.56 -15.16
CA PRO A 230 -16.15 7.75 -15.51
C PRO A 230 -17.33 8.60 -16.04
N ILE A 231 -17.42 9.88 -15.66
CA ILE A 231 -18.49 10.80 -16.06
C ILE A 231 -18.14 11.46 -17.39
N THR A 232 -17.02 12.19 -17.44
CA THR A 232 -16.63 12.99 -18.61
C THR A 232 -16.00 12.15 -19.71
N LYS A 233 -15.62 10.90 -19.41
CA LYS A 233 -14.87 10.00 -20.28
C LYS A 233 -13.50 10.52 -20.70
N ARG A 234 -13.06 11.64 -20.14
CA ARG A 234 -11.73 12.24 -20.36
C ARG A 234 -10.66 11.33 -19.78
N ILE A 235 -9.53 11.23 -20.50
CA ILE A 235 -8.34 10.52 -20.04
C ILE A 235 -7.40 11.55 -19.45
N ASP A 236 -7.04 11.37 -18.19
CA ASP A 236 -6.08 12.20 -17.49
C ASP A 236 -4.87 11.38 -17.05
N VAL A 237 -3.74 12.06 -16.89
CA VAL A 237 -2.52 11.46 -16.32
C VAL A 237 -2.54 11.75 -14.82
N ARG A 238 -2.66 10.68 -14.03
CA ARG A 238 -2.76 10.76 -12.57
C ARG A 238 -1.54 10.12 -11.93
N ARG A 239 -1.26 10.54 -10.69
CA ARG A 239 -0.20 9.93 -9.88
C ARG A 239 -0.79 8.79 -9.06
N PHE A 240 -0.04 7.73 -8.85
CA PHE A 240 -0.41 6.64 -7.95
C PHE A 240 0.81 6.15 -7.18
N ILE A 241 0.59 5.58 -6.01
CA ILE A 241 1.61 4.88 -5.21
C ILE A 241 1.27 3.40 -5.13
N VAL A 242 2.21 2.58 -4.69
CA VAL A 242 1.98 1.15 -4.45
C VAL A 242 2.57 0.78 -3.10
N PRO A 243 1.81 0.92 -1.99
CA PRO A 243 2.34 0.66 -0.66
C PRO A 243 2.26 -0.83 -0.29
N ASP A 244 1.36 -1.61 -0.89
CA ASP A 244 1.17 -3.03 -0.61
C ASP A 244 1.04 -3.85 -1.92
N VAL A 245 1.60 -5.07 -1.93
CA VAL A 245 1.56 -5.99 -3.07
C VAL A 245 1.39 -7.43 -2.60
N PHE A 246 0.54 -8.18 -3.30
CA PHE A 246 0.50 -9.63 -3.21
C PHE A 246 1.52 -10.26 -4.17
N ASP A 247 2.55 -10.87 -3.60
CA ASP A 247 3.43 -11.79 -4.31
C ASP A 247 3.07 -13.24 -3.94
N PRO A 248 2.46 -14.02 -4.86
CA PRO A 248 2.15 -15.43 -4.62
C PRO A 248 3.35 -16.23 -4.07
N PRO A 249 3.11 -17.12 -3.08
CA PRO A 249 4.16 -17.98 -2.55
C PRO A 249 4.85 -18.79 -3.65
N GLY A 250 6.19 -18.84 -3.59
CA GLY A 250 7.00 -19.58 -4.57
C GLY A 250 7.34 -18.81 -5.85
N LEU A 251 6.91 -17.56 -6.00
CA LEU A 251 7.38 -16.71 -7.10
C LEU A 251 8.90 -16.55 -7.07
N PRO A 252 9.61 -16.76 -8.20
CA PRO A 252 11.03 -16.47 -8.31
C PRO A 252 11.32 -15.01 -7.91
N PRO A 253 12.48 -14.72 -7.28
CA PRO A 253 12.84 -13.33 -6.92
C PRO A 253 12.82 -12.35 -8.10
N ALA A 254 13.11 -12.84 -9.31
CA ALA A 254 13.04 -12.05 -10.53
C ALA A 254 11.61 -11.64 -10.91
N ASP A 255 10.58 -12.27 -10.35
CA ASP A 255 9.16 -12.05 -10.64
C ASP A 255 8.40 -11.35 -9.52
N GLN A 256 8.95 -11.33 -8.30
CA GLN A 256 8.38 -10.60 -7.16
C GLN A 256 8.29 -9.09 -7.46
N LEU A 257 7.16 -8.49 -7.09
CA LEU A 257 6.89 -7.06 -7.29
C LEU A 257 7.16 -6.25 -6.04
N ALA A 258 6.85 -6.76 -4.84
CA ALA A 258 7.05 -6.03 -3.58
C ALA A 258 8.48 -5.46 -3.44
N PRO A 259 9.57 -6.24 -3.59
CA PRO A 259 10.92 -5.69 -3.49
C PRO A 259 11.28 -4.72 -4.62
N LYS A 260 10.65 -4.84 -5.80
CA LYS A 260 10.91 -3.93 -6.92
C LYS A 260 10.26 -2.58 -6.69
N LEU A 261 9.01 -2.60 -6.27
CA LEU A 261 8.20 -1.41 -6.03
C LEU A 261 8.50 -0.73 -4.69
N GLY A 262 9.23 -1.42 -3.81
CA GLY A 262 9.43 -0.95 -2.43
C GLY A 262 8.15 -1.01 -1.60
N ALA A 263 7.27 -1.94 -1.93
CA ALA A 263 5.99 -2.13 -1.29
C ALA A 263 6.06 -3.22 -0.21
N ASN A 264 5.04 -3.25 0.63
CA ASN A 264 4.80 -4.32 1.59
C ASN A 264 4.38 -5.60 0.91
N VAL A 265 4.80 -6.73 1.46
CA VAL A 265 4.17 -8.01 1.14
C VAL A 265 2.84 -8.07 1.89
N ALA A 266 1.75 -8.20 1.15
CA ALA A 266 0.40 -8.21 1.66
C ALA A 266 -0.38 -9.44 1.19
N PRO A 267 -0.20 -10.60 1.86
CA PRO A 267 -0.86 -11.85 1.49
C PRO A 267 -2.38 -11.75 1.40
N GLY A 268 -3.00 -10.92 2.25
CA GLY A 268 -4.45 -10.74 2.27
C GLY A 268 -5.02 -10.11 0.99
N LEU A 269 -4.21 -9.39 0.19
CA LEU A 269 -4.66 -8.90 -1.11
C LEU A 269 -4.97 -10.06 -2.08
N GLY A 270 -4.28 -11.20 -1.95
CA GLY A 270 -4.57 -12.39 -2.75
C GLY A 270 -5.87 -13.12 -2.39
N LEU A 271 -6.57 -12.68 -1.35
CA LEU A 271 -7.88 -13.20 -0.95
C LEU A 271 -9.04 -12.36 -1.52
N ILE A 272 -8.74 -11.20 -2.11
CA ILE A 272 -9.74 -10.31 -2.69
C ILE A 272 -10.23 -10.91 -4.00
N GLN A 273 -11.54 -10.90 -4.20
CA GLN A 273 -12.14 -11.43 -5.42
C GLN A 273 -11.92 -10.46 -6.59
N PHE A 274 -11.75 -11.00 -7.80
CA PHE A 274 -11.68 -10.21 -9.03
C PHE A 274 -12.86 -9.25 -9.23
N ALA A 275 -14.02 -9.55 -8.65
CA ALA A 275 -15.20 -8.68 -8.70
C ALA A 275 -15.07 -7.43 -7.80
N ASP A 276 -14.05 -7.34 -6.96
CA ASP A 276 -13.78 -6.24 -6.03
C ASP A 276 -12.45 -5.51 -6.34
N THR A 277 -11.74 -5.95 -7.38
CA THR A 277 -10.54 -5.31 -7.94
C THR A 277 -10.90 -4.48 -9.19
N GLN A 278 -9.96 -3.68 -9.67
CA GLN A 278 -10.02 -3.09 -11.00
C GLN A 278 -8.79 -3.50 -11.82
N ASP A 279 -8.89 -3.42 -13.14
CA ASP A 279 -7.76 -3.78 -13.98
C ASP A 279 -6.67 -2.69 -13.95
N PHE A 280 -5.42 -3.11 -13.75
CA PHE A 280 -4.22 -2.29 -13.91
C PHE A 280 -3.33 -2.89 -15.00
N PHE A 281 -3.30 -2.23 -16.16
CA PHE A 281 -2.53 -2.72 -17.29
C PHE A 281 -1.16 -2.04 -17.36
N TRP A 282 -0.12 -2.85 -17.39
CA TRP A 282 1.25 -2.41 -17.61
C TRP A 282 1.86 -3.09 -18.83
N GLN A 283 2.47 -2.30 -19.71
CA GLN A 283 3.10 -2.83 -20.93
C GLN A 283 4.60 -3.02 -20.74
N ILE A 284 5.18 -4.11 -21.23
CA ILE A 284 6.63 -4.32 -21.31
C ILE A 284 7.12 -4.32 -22.76
N GLY A 285 8.42 -4.06 -22.95
CA GLY A 285 9.08 -3.97 -24.25
C GLY A 285 9.37 -2.53 -24.68
N PRO A 286 9.70 -2.29 -25.96
CA PRO A 286 9.93 -0.94 -26.46
C PRO A 286 8.62 -0.14 -26.37
N GLN A 287 8.58 0.80 -25.43
CA GLN A 287 7.47 1.70 -25.21
C GLN A 287 7.73 3.06 -25.89
N PRO A 288 6.70 3.74 -26.44
CA PRO A 288 6.86 5.13 -26.84
C PRO A 288 7.16 6.00 -25.61
N THR A 289 7.84 7.13 -25.84
CA THR A 289 7.96 8.19 -24.83
C THR A 289 6.54 8.63 -24.46
N ASN A 290 6.14 8.48 -23.20
CA ASN A 290 4.79 8.70 -22.65
C ASN A 290 3.83 7.50 -22.64
N GLN A 291 4.28 6.25 -22.78
CA GLN A 291 3.43 5.13 -22.38
C GLN A 291 3.38 5.03 -20.85
N TYR A 292 2.20 5.24 -20.27
CA TYR A 292 1.95 4.98 -18.85
C TYR A 292 1.10 3.71 -18.68
N PRO A 293 1.10 3.08 -17.49
CA PRO A 293 0.08 2.12 -17.11
C PRO A 293 -1.33 2.69 -17.24
N ILE A 294 -2.34 1.82 -17.33
CA ILE A 294 -3.74 2.23 -17.50
C ILE A 294 -4.58 1.62 -16.38
N PHE A 295 -5.35 2.46 -15.69
CA PHE A 295 -6.42 2.04 -14.78
C PHE A 295 -7.78 2.03 -15.49
N HIS A 296 -8.64 1.11 -15.08
CA HIS A 296 -10.04 1.08 -15.49
C HIS A 296 -10.82 2.30 -14.97
N ALA A 297 -10.75 2.57 -13.66
CA ALA A 297 -11.52 3.59 -12.95
C ALA A 297 -10.65 4.55 -12.15
N CYS A 298 -11.19 5.72 -11.80
CA CYS A 298 -10.45 6.80 -11.16
C CYS A 298 -11.24 7.44 -10.03
N PRO A 299 -10.61 7.81 -8.92
CA PRO A 299 -11.29 8.66 -7.96
C PRO A 299 -11.53 10.02 -8.62
N VAL A 300 -12.79 10.44 -8.65
CA VAL A 300 -13.14 11.82 -9.02
C VAL A 300 -12.75 12.70 -7.84
N SER A 301 -12.02 13.78 -8.12
CA SER A 301 -11.59 14.71 -7.08
C SER A 301 -12.82 15.28 -6.37
N ILE A 302 -12.92 15.01 -5.07
CA ILE A 302 -13.92 15.60 -4.17
C ILE A 302 -13.86 17.13 -4.19
N ARG A 303 -12.76 17.74 -4.64
CA ARG A 303 -12.61 19.21 -4.68
C ARG A 303 -13.14 19.87 -5.95
N ASP A 304 -13.45 19.10 -7.00
CA ASP A 304 -14.06 19.64 -8.23
C ASP A 304 -15.59 19.73 -8.10
N LEU A 305 -16.15 19.13 -7.05
CA LEU A 305 -17.55 19.17 -6.70
C LEU A 305 -17.61 19.84 -5.33
N GLU A 306 -18.25 21.00 -5.22
CA GLU A 306 -18.57 21.60 -3.90
C GLU A 306 -19.40 20.64 -3.02
N GLN A 307 -19.87 19.54 -3.61
CA GLN A 307 -20.57 18.44 -3.00
C GLN A 307 -19.66 17.21 -3.00
N CYS A 308 -19.60 16.59 -1.84
CA CYS A 308 -18.87 15.40 -1.47
C CYS A 308 -19.27 14.12 -2.19
N GLU A 309 -19.40 14.18 -3.50
CA GLU A 309 -20.02 13.16 -4.32
C GLU A 309 -18.99 12.67 -5.33
N ASN A 310 -18.12 11.74 -4.94
CA ASN A 310 -17.47 10.92 -5.96
C ASN A 310 -18.52 9.94 -6.49
N PHE A 311 -18.95 10.17 -7.73
CA PHE A 311 -19.91 9.32 -8.43
C PHE A 311 -19.24 8.15 -9.16
N ASP A 312 -17.93 7.96 -9.04
CA ASP A 312 -17.27 6.74 -9.48
C ASP A 312 -17.57 5.60 -8.50
N TYR A 313 -18.75 5.00 -8.67
CA TYR A 313 -19.16 3.83 -7.91
C TYR A 313 -18.34 2.58 -8.26
N ASP A 314 -17.54 2.64 -9.34
CA ASP A 314 -16.73 1.52 -9.81
C ASP A 314 -15.27 1.60 -9.32
N TYR A 315 -14.89 2.71 -8.68
CA TYR A 315 -13.53 2.91 -8.17
C TYR A 315 -13.21 2.06 -6.92
N THR A 316 -12.02 1.44 -6.96
CA THR A 316 -11.37 0.73 -5.86
C THR A 316 -9.85 0.94 -5.98
N PRO A 317 -9.09 1.15 -4.89
CA PRO A 317 -7.63 1.23 -4.96
C PRO A 317 -6.97 -0.13 -5.21
N VAL A 318 -7.70 -1.24 -5.09
CA VAL A 318 -7.18 -2.59 -5.29
C VAL A 318 -7.20 -2.93 -6.77
N ALA A 319 -6.06 -3.33 -7.33
CA ALA A 319 -5.96 -3.61 -8.75
C ALA A 319 -5.27 -4.92 -9.09
N ASP A 320 -5.79 -5.60 -10.12
CA ASP A 320 -5.14 -6.75 -10.72
C ASP A 320 -4.03 -6.30 -11.66
N PHE A 321 -2.83 -6.83 -11.45
CA PHE A 321 -1.63 -6.41 -12.13
C PHE A 321 -1.41 -7.21 -13.40
N ASP A 322 -1.90 -6.66 -14.50
CA ASP A 322 -1.81 -7.28 -15.83
C ASP A 322 -0.59 -6.78 -16.59
N VAL A 323 0.33 -7.70 -16.88
CA VAL A 323 1.51 -7.42 -17.69
C VAL A 323 1.27 -7.81 -19.13
N LEU A 324 1.35 -6.83 -20.01
CA LEU A 324 1.14 -6.96 -21.44
C LEU A 324 2.45 -6.82 -22.20
N GLN A 325 2.61 -7.57 -23.29
CA GLN A 325 3.70 -7.38 -24.24
C GLN A 325 3.17 -6.94 -25.60
N ARG A 326 3.88 -5.98 -26.19
CA ARG A 326 3.67 -5.56 -27.57
C ARG A 326 4.19 -6.65 -28.52
N ASN A 327 3.31 -7.18 -29.36
CA ASN A 327 3.71 -8.11 -30.41
C ASN A 327 4.33 -7.30 -31.57
N VAL A 328 5.65 -7.25 -31.64
CA VAL A 328 6.39 -6.67 -32.78
C VAL A 328 6.38 -7.69 -33.93
N PRO A 329 6.10 -7.33 -35.20
CA PRO A 329 6.06 -5.99 -35.82
C PRO A 329 4.66 -5.38 -35.98
N LEU A 330 3.68 -5.81 -35.19
CA LEU A 330 2.28 -5.54 -35.46
C LEU A 330 1.79 -4.15 -34.98
N LEU A 331 2.57 -3.40 -34.20
CA LEU A 331 2.23 -2.04 -33.78
C LEU A 331 3.36 -1.05 -34.11
N PRO A 332 3.06 0.12 -34.71
CA PRO A 332 4.06 1.18 -34.87
C PRO A 332 4.66 1.57 -33.53
N ALA A 333 5.99 1.73 -33.46
CA ALA A 333 6.72 1.99 -32.22
C ALA A 333 6.25 3.26 -31.47
N GLY A 334 5.73 4.25 -32.19
CA GLY A 334 5.20 5.50 -31.61
C GLY A 334 3.76 5.43 -31.10
N THR A 335 3.06 4.29 -31.22
CA THR A 335 1.64 4.19 -30.85
C THR A 335 1.48 4.23 -29.33
N VAL A 336 0.90 5.30 -28.80
CA VAL A 336 0.53 5.42 -27.38
C VAL A 336 -0.85 4.82 -27.17
N ILE A 337 -0.98 3.95 -26.17
CA ILE A 337 -2.25 3.36 -25.75
C ILE A 337 -2.59 3.97 -24.42
N ASN A 338 -3.70 4.69 -24.32
CA ASN A 338 -4.02 5.53 -23.17
C ASN A 338 -5.38 5.24 -22.52
N ASN A 339 -6.07 4.19 -22.98
CA ASN A 339 -7.31 3.75 -22.39
C ASN A 339 -7.51 2.26 -22.62
N GLU A 340 -8.27 1.66 -21.72
CA GLU A 340 -8.56 0.23 -21.70
C GLU A 340 -9.35 -0.25 -22.94
N PRO A 341 -10.43 0.42 -23.42
CA PRO A 341 -11.14 -0.05 -24.62
C PRO A 341 -10.23 -0.24 -25.85
N THR A 342 -9.30 0.69 -26.09
CA THR A 342 -8.29 0.54 -27.14
C THR A 342 -7.37 -0.65 -26.86
N LEU A 343 -6.92 -0.80 -25.61
CA LEU A 343 -6.05 -1.89 -25.19
C LEU A 343 -6.70 -3.26 -25.38
N ILE A 344 -7.95 -3.44 -24.95
CA ILE A 344 -8.71 -4.69 -25.11
C ILE A 344 -8.86 -5.03 -26.59
N ASN A 345 -9.19 -4.06 -27.44
CA ASN A 345 -9.27 -4.28 -28.88
C ASN A 345 -7.92 -4.74 -29.47
N LEU A 346 -6.81 -4.17 -29.00
CA LEU A 346 -5.47 -4.61 -29.42
C LEU A 346 -5.12 -6.02 -28.94
N ILE A 347 -5.57 -6.44 -27.75
CA ILE A 347 -5.45 -7.83 -27.28
C ILE A 347 -6.24 -8.76 -28.21
N PHE A 348 -7.52 -8.43 -28.49
CA PHE A 348 -8.38 -9.23 -29.36
C PHE A 348 -7.82 -9.40 -30.78
N MET A 349 -7.18 -8.35 -31.32
CA MET A 349 -6.50 -8.39 -32.62
C MET A 349 -5.13 -9.09 -32.61
N GLY A 350 -4.70 -9.66 -31.48
CA GLY A 350 -3.39 -10.31 -31.33
C GLY A 350 -2.21 -9.33 -31.43
N ARG A 351 -2.45 -8.04 -31.17
CA ARG A 351 -1.42 -6.97 -31.20
C ARG A 351 -0.74 -6.79 -29.83
N LEU A 352 -1.43 -7.18 -28.77
CA LEU A 352 -0.91 -7.29 -27.41
C LEU A 352 -1.12 -8.73 -26.92
N SER A 353 -0.20 -9.21 -26.08
CA SER A 353 -0.31 -10.50 -25.39
C SER A 353 -0.26 -10.29 -23.89
N LEU A 354 -1.16 -10.93 -23.14
CA LEU A 354 -1.07 -11.01 -21.69
C LEU A 354 0.02 -12.02 -21.31
N ILE A 355 0.95 -11.60 -20.46
CA ILE A 355 2.08 -12.43 -20.01
C ILE A 355 1.91 -12.86 -18.55
N ARG A 356 1.22 -12.03 -17.76
CA ARG A 356 1.03 -12.25 -16.32
C ARG A 356 -0.20 -11.50 -15.84
N ASP A 357 -0.96 -12.13 -14.95
CA ASP A 357 -2.26 -11.67 -14.41
C ASP A 357 -2.50 -12.15 -12.96
N THR A 358 -1.46 -12.56 -12.23
CA THR A 358 -1.64 -13.27 -10.94
C THR A 358 -1.28 -12.46 -9.70
N GLN A 359 -0.90 -11.20 -9.87
CA GLN A 359 -0.49 -10.34 -8.77
C GLN A 359 -1.57 -9.28 -8.52
N VAL A 360 -1.86 -9.02 -7.26
CA VAL A 360 -2.79 -7.97 -6.84
C VAL A 360 -1.98 -6.88 -6.17
N ILE A 361 -2.21 -5.63 -6.54
CA ILE A 361 -1.55 -4.48 -5.94
C ILE A 361 -2.58 -3.60 -5.25
N ASP A 362 -2.16 -2.95 -4.18
CA ASP A 362 -2.81 -1.75 -3.72
C ASP A 362 -2.22 -0.55 -4.45
N ALA A 363 -3.04 0.18 -5.19
CA ALA A 363 -2.59 1.24 -6.07
C ALA A 363 -3.46 2.49 -5.98
N PRO A 364 -3.52 3.15 -4.81
CA PRO A 364 -4.35 4.32 -4.63
C PRO A 364 -3.90 5.46 -5.55
N ILE A 365 -4.87 6.04 -6.26
CA ILE A 365 -4.63 7.19 -7.13
C ILE A 365 -4.60 8.44 -6.28
N LEU A 366 -3.52 9.20 -6.36
CA LEU A 366 -3.38 10.43 -5.58
C LEU A 366 -4.32 11.52 -6.11
N PRO A 367 -4.86 12.37 -5.20
CA PRO A 367 -5.56 13.58 -5.60
C PRO A 367 -4.69 14.46 -6.50
N GLU A 368 -5.35 15.24 -7.37
CA GLU A 368 -4.66 16.27 -8.13
C GLU A 368 -4.09 17.31 -7.17
N THR A 369 -2.76 17.42 -7.13
CA THR A 369 -2.12 18.60 -6.53
C THR A 369 -2.52 19.79 -7.38
N LYS A 370 -3.05 20.84 -6.74
CA LYS A 370 -3.22 22.14 -7.39
C LYS A 370 -1.89 22.46 -8.09
N ARG A 371 -1.93 22.68 -9.41
CA ARG A 371 -0.82 23.34 -10.09
C ARG A 371 -0.68 24.69 -9.39
N GLY A 372 0.39 24.84 -8.61
CA GLY A 372 0.76 26.10 -7.98
C GLY A 372 1.06 27.18 -9.00
#